data_AF-Q704V5-F1
#
_entry.id   AF-Q704V5-F1
#
_cell.length_a   1.000
_cell.length_b   1.000
_cell.length_c   1.000
_cell.angle_alpha   90.00
_cell.angle_beta   90.00
_cell.angle_gamma   90.00
#
_symmetry.space_group_name_H-M   'P 1'
#
loop_
_entity.id
_entity.type
_entity.pdbx_description
1 polymer ?
#
loop_
_entity_poly.entity_id
_entity_poly.type
_entity_poly.pdbx_seq_one_letter_code
_entity_poly.pdbx_strand_id
1 'polypeptide(L)'
;PLFMKMKEVMKTEPVTKYWMDGGNMMCSSKFRTSEGCQERKVTLKEAGKGQYTYTELGQSLMTIIKLTPSLCLEHTTTTMSNGDVYFDLKLYKKGAESPKELGQFTKYALSLGLKKENVVFFKKGEKCTFN
;
A
#
# COMPACT_ATOMS: atom_id res chain seq x y z
N PRO A 1 8.08 -4.39 -12.86
CA PRO A 1 6.82 -3.85 -12.29
C PRO A 1 6.98 -2.37 -11.89
N LEU A 2 5.96 -1.54 -12.14
CA LEU A 2 5.98 -0.10 -11.85
C LEU A 2 6.40 0.22 -10.41
N PHE A 3 5.93 -0.55 -9.42
CA PHE A 3 6.31 -0.39 -8.01
C PHE A 3 7.81 -0.61 -7.75
N MET A 4 8.44 -1.58 -8.43
CA MET A 4 9.89 -1.83 -8.32
C MET A 4 10.74 -0.75 -8.98
N LYS A 5 10.17 0.04 -9.91
CA LYS A 5 10.81 1.26 -10.42
C LYS A 5 10.56 2.42 -9.46
N MET A 6 9.36 2.53 -8.91
CA MET A 6 9.01 3.56 -7.94
C MET A 6 9.78 3.43 -6.61
N LYS A 7 10.17 2.23 -6.18
CA LYS A 7 11.00 2.05 -4.97
C LYS A 7 12.35 2.77 -5.06
N GLU A 8 12.91 2.89 -6.27
CA GLU A 8 14.18 3.57 -6.51
C GLU A 8 14.00 5.10 -6.48
N VAL A 9 12.79 5.56 -6.82
CA VAL A 9 12.41 6.98 -6.85
C VAL A 9 11.90 7.47 -5.48
N MET A 10 11.25 6.58 -4.71
CA MET A 10 10.71 6.88 -3.39
C MET A 10 11.83 6.94 -2.36
N LYS A 11 12.18 8.17 -1.94
CA LYS A 11 13.30 8.43 -1.04
C LYS A 11 13.01 8.08 0.42
N THR A 12 11.75 8.22 0.85
CA THR A 12 11.31 8.10 2.25
C THR A 12 9.96 7.39 2.35
N GLU A 13 9.58 6.99 3.56
CA GLU A 13 8.31 6.32 3.83
C GLU A 13 7.09 7.17 3.42
N PRO A 14 6.14 6.59 2.67
CA PRO A 14 4.91 7.28 2.31
C PRO A 14 4.01 7.46 3.54
N VAL A 15 3.17 8.49 3.52
CA VAL A 15 2.10 8.69 4.49
C VAL A 15 0.78 8.39 3.80
N THR A 16 0.05 7.40 4.30
CA THR A 16 -1.26 7.00 3.75
C THR A 16 -2.36 7.30 4.75
N LYS A 17 -3.46 7.88 4.26
CA LYS A 17 -4.68 8.19 5.01
C LYS A 17 -5.86 7.50 4.33
N TYR A 18 -6.69 6.85 5.14
CA TYR A 18 -7.97 6.29 4.73
C TYR A 18 -9.10 7.05 5.44
N TRP A 19 -10.21 7.30 4.73
CA TRP A 19 -11.42 7.87 5.31
C TRP A 19 -12.65 7.46 4.49
N MET A 20 -13.84 7.55 5.07
CA MET A 20 -15.09 7.36 4.34
C MET A 20 -15.53 8.69 3.72
N ASP A 21 -15.94 8.65 2.46
CA ASP A 21 -16.56 9.76 1.74
C ASP A 21 -17.86 9.26 1.10
N GLY A 22 -18.98 9.60 1.75
CA GLY A 22 -20.25 8.95 1.48
C GLY A 22 -20.17 7.43 1.69
N GLY A 23 -20.56 6.67 0.67
CA GLY A 23 -20.52 5.20 0.67
C GLY A 23 -19.18 4.59 0.22
N ASN A 24 -18.18 5.42 -0.14
CA ASN A 24 -16.89 4.92 -0.62
C ASN A 24 -15.79 5.09 0.42
N MET A 25 -14.80 4.19 0.40
CA MET A 25 -13.57 4.41 1.13
C MET A 25 -12.58 5.17 0.23
N MET A 26 -12.02 6.25 0.75
CA MET A 26 -10.99 7.03 0.08
C MET A 26 -9.63 6.66 0.66
N CYS A 27 -8.64 6.49 -0.22
CA CYS A 27 -7.24 6.32 0.14
C CYS A 27 -6.43 7.45 -0.48
N SER A 28 -5.68 8.20 0.32
CA SER A 28 -4.66 9.11 -0.19
C SER A 28 -3.29 8.71 0.34
N SER A 29 -2.30 8.66 -0.55
CA SER A 29 -0.91 8.41 -0.22
C SER A 29 -0.04 9.57 -0.69
N LYS A 30 0.68 10.19 0.24
CA LYS A 30 1.71 11.20 -0.04
C LYS A 30 3.10 10.60 0.08
N PHE A 31 3.98 10.91 -0.86
CA PHE A 31 5.34 10.37 -0.90
C PHE A 31 6.33 11.35 -1.51
N ARG A 32 7.60 11.23 -1.14
CA ARG A 32 8.68 12.12 -1.61
C ARG A 32 9.41 11.51 -2.80
N THR A 33 9.60 12.32 -3.83
CA THR A 33 10.37 12.00 -5.04
C THR A 33 11.55 12.97 -5.22
N SER A 34 12.32 12.85 -6.30
CA SER A 34 13.30 13.87 -6.70
C SER A 34 12.67 15.24 -7.01
N GLU A 35 11.42 15.26 -7.44
CA GLU A 35 10.67 16.47 -7.82
C GLU A 35 9.90 17.09 -6.64
N GLY A 36 10.04 16.52 -5.44
CA GLY A 36 9.36 16.98 -4.23
C GLY A 36 8.22 16.05 -3.79
N CYS A 37 7.27 16.62 -3.05
CA CYS A 37 6.14 15.88 -2.49
C CYS A 37 5.04 15.66 -3.53
N GLN A 38 4.68 14.39 -3.72
CA GLN A 38 3.62 13.94 -4.61
C GLN A 38 2.46 13.36 -3.80
N GLU A 39 1.24 13.42 -4.34
CA GLU A 39 0.04 12.84 -3.75
C GLU A 39 -0.69 11.98 -4.77
N ARG A 40 -1.15 10.80 -4.34
CA ARG A 40 -2.02 9.92 -5.10
C ARG A 40 -3.28 9.64 -4.31
N LYS A 41 -4.44 9.87 -4.94
CA LYS A 41 -5.76 9.60 -4.35
C LYS A 41 -6.46 8.49 -5.13
N VAL A 42 -7.08 7.57 -4.41
CA VAL A 42 -7.81 6.42 -4.95
C VAL A 42 -9.15 6.31 -4.25
N THR A 43 -10.21 6.16 -5.03
CA THR A 43 -11.54 5.79 -4.54
C THR A 43 -11.67 4.28 -4.56
N LEU A 44 -11.98 3.70 -3.40
CA LEU A 44 -12.12 2.27 -3.15
C LEU A 44 -13.60 1.97 -2.94
N LYS A 45 -14.17 1.13 -3.81
CA LYS A 45 -15.57 0.70 -3.74
C LYS A 45 -15.67 -0.62 -3.00
N GLU A 46 -16.51 -0.70 -1.98
CA GLU A 46 -16.71 -1.96 -1.25
C GLU A 46 -17.30 -3.04 -2.18
N ALA A 47 -16.66 -4.20 -2.21
CA ALA A 47 -17.08 -5.38 -2.99
C ALA A 47 -17.50 -6.54 -2.08
N GLY A 48 -17.22 -6.44 -0.78
CA GLY A 48 -17.50 -7.41 0.25
C GLY A 48 -16.88 -6.96 1.56
N LYS A 49 -17.20 -7.64 2.66
CA LYS A 49 -16.70 -7.25 3.99
C LYS A 49 -15.17 -7.21 4.01
N GLY A 50 -14.59 -6.00 4.11
CA GLY A 50 -13.14 -5.79 4.10
C GLY A 50 -12.47 -5.95 2.73
N GLN A 51 -13.26 -5.99 1.65
CA GLN A 51 -12.79 -6.10 0.27
C GLN A 51 -13.22 -4.88 -0.54
N TYR A 52 -12.31 -4.34 -1.33
CA TYR A 52 -12.52 -3.12 -2.08
C TYR A 52 -11.98 -3.23 -3.50
N THR A 53 -12.68 -2.64 -4.45
CA THR A 53 -12.27 -2.59 -5.86
C THR A 53 -11.91 -1.17 -6.29
N TYR A 54 -10.96 -1.06 -7.21
CA TYR A 54 -10.59 0.20 -7.85
C TYR A 54 -9.93 -0.04 -9.21
N THR A 55 -9.94 0.98 -10.09
CA THR A 55 -9.54 0.85 -11.50
C THR A 55 -8.66 2.01 -11.96
N GLU A 56 -7.48 2.17 -11.35
CA GLU A 56 -6.56 3.26 -11.73
C GLU A 56 -5.53 2.84 -12.79
N LEU A 57 -4.85 1.71 -12.56
CA LEU A 57 -3.87 1.15 -13.50
C LEU A 57 -4.34 -0.16 -14.16
N GLY A 58 -5.36 -0.78 -13.55
CA GLY A 58 -5.92 -2.07 -13.90
C GLY A 58 -7.04 -2.40 -12.92
N GLN A 59 -7.76 -3.49 -13.19
CA GLN A 59 -8.83 -3.95 -12.30
C GLN A 59 -8.20 -4.50 -11.02
N SER A 60 -8.42 -3.80 -9.90
CA SER A 60 -7.76 -4.11 -8.63
C SER A 60 -8.78 -4.57 -7.59
N LEU A 61 -8.42 -5.61 -6.84
CA LEU A 61 -9.12 -6.09 -5.65
C LEU A 61 -8.17 -6.01 -4.46
N MET A 62 -8.50 -5.12 -3.53
CA MET A 62 -7.81 -4.90 -2.26
C MET A 62 -8.56 -5.62 -1.14
N THR A 63 -7.86 -6.36 -0.30
CA THR A 63 -8.44 -7.01 0.88
C THR A 63 -7.68 -6.60 2.13
N ILE A 64 -8.41 -6.16 3.15
CA ILE A 64 -7.88 -5.93 4.48
C ILE A 64 -7.76 -7.28 5.18
N ILE A 65 -6.53 -7.76 5.37
CA ILE A 65 -6.24 -9.04 6.03
C ILE A 65 -6.31 -8.88 7.55
N LYS A 66 -5.75 -7.79 8.08
CA LYS A 66 -5.71 -7.51 9.52
C LYS A 66 -5.80 -6.02 9.76
N LEU A 67 -6.68 -5.61 10.66
CA LEU A 67 -6.82 -4.23 11.08
C LEU A 67 -6.88 -4.15 12.61
N THR A 68 -6.07 -3.24 13.15
CA THR A 68 -6.02 -2.87 14.57
C THR A 68 -5.89 -1.35 14.67
N PRO A 69 -6.06 -0.74 15.85
CA PRO A 69 -5.91 0.72 15.99
C PRO A 69 -4.55 1.30 15.54
N SER A 70 -3.51 0.47 15.48
CA SER A 70 -2.14 0.91 15.15
C SER A 70 -1.50 0.18 13.97
N LEU A 71 -2.19 -0.78 13.34
CA LEU A 71 -1.62 -1.62 12.29
C LEU A 71 -2.70 -2.04 11.30
N CYS A 72 -2.39 -1.92 10.00
CA CYS A 72 -3.19 -2.44 8.91
C CYS A 72 -2.30 -3.31 8.01
N LEU A 73 -2.76 -4.51 7.68
CA LEU A 73 -2.20 -5.37 6.65
C LEU A 73 -3.23 -5.52 5.56
N GLU A 74 -2.88 -5.13 4.35
CA GLU A 74 -3.70 -5.32 3.16
C GLU A 74 -2.91 -6.07 2.09
N HIS A 75 -3.64 -6.79 1.24
CA HIS A 75 -3.12 -7.28 -0.03
C HIS A 75 -3.92 -6.66 -1.17
N THR A 76 -3.28 -6.51 -2.32
CA THR A 76 -3.98 -6.14 -3.56
C THR A 76 -3.56 -7.05 -4.69
N THR A 77 -4.54 -7.50 -5.47
CA THR A 77 -4.30 -8.10 -6.78
C THR A 77 -4.80 -7.14 -7.85
N THR A 78 -3.99 -6.87 -8.87
CA THR A 78 -4.33 -5.99 -9.98
C THR A 78 -4.14 -6.75 -11.29
N THR A 79 -5.22 -6.89 -12.06
CA THR A 79 -5.18 -7.39 -13.43
C THR A 79 -5.06 -6.20 -14.39
N MET A 80 -3.95 -6.14 -15.12
CA MET A 80 -3.70 -5.11 -16.12
C MET A 80 -4.44 -5.41 -17.42
N SER A 81 -4.58 -4.39 -18.28
CA SER A 81 -5.25 -4.52 -19.57
C SER A 81 -4.57 -5.52 -20.53
N ASN A 82 -3.27 -5.78 -20.36
CA ASN A 82 -2.52 -6.78 -21.12
C ASN A 82 -2.66 -8.21 -20.57
N GLY A 83 -3.48 -8.42 -19.54
CA GLY A 83 -3.69 -9.71 -18.89
C GLY A 83 -2.69 -10.04 -17.78
N ASP A 84 -1.63 -9.24 -17.60
CA ASP A 84 -0.68 -9.45 -16.52
C ASP A 84 -1.35 -9.22 -15.16
N VAL A 85 -1.04 -10.10 -14.20
CA VAL A 85 -1.51 -9.99 -12.83
C VAL A 85 -0.37 -9.55 -11.92
N TYR A 86 -0.62 -8.48 -11.17
CA TYR A 86 0.30 -7.94 -10.16
C TYR A 86 -0.28 -8.20 -8.78
N PHE A 87 0.61 -8.50 -7.85
CA PHE A 87 0.26 -8.70 -6.46
C PHE A 87 1.12 -7.78 -5.60
N ASP A 88 0.48 -7.06 -4.66
CA ASP A 88 1.17 -6.31 -3.62
C ASP A 88 0.64 -6.65 -2.22
N LEU A 89 1.52 -6.49 -1.24
CA LEU A 89 1.22 -6.68 0.17
C LEU A 89 1.79 -5.49 0.93
N LYS A 90 0.94 -4.78 1.68
CA LYS A 90 1.34 -3.56 2.39
C LYS A 90 1.06 -3.69 3.87
N LEU A 91 2.06 -3.34 4.68
CA LEU A 91 1.97 -3.22 6.12
C LEU A 91 2.06 -1.75 6.51
N TYR A 92 0.96 -1.24 7.06
CA TYR A 92 0.88 0.09 7.63
C TYR A 92 0.99 0.00 9.15
N LYS A 93 1.76 0.90 9.75
CA LYS A 93 1.82 1.09 11.19
C LYS A 93 1.62 2.56 11.53
N LYS A 94 0.79 2.82 12.52
CA LYS A 94 0.64 4.15 13.13
C LYS A 94 1.84 4.44 14.02
N GLY A 95 2.38 5.65 13.92
CA GLY A 95 3.52 6.11 14.71
C GLY A 95 4.86 5.92 14.02
N ALA A 96 5.93 6.34 14.69
CA ALA A 96 7.28 6.34 14.12
C ALA A 96 8.05 5.04 14.37
N GLU A 97 7.55 4.10 15.17
CA GLU A 97 8.28 2.88 15.51
C GLU A 97 8.16 1.80 14.43
N SER A 98 9.20 0.98 14.28
CA SER A 98 9.13 -0.20 13.41
C SER A 98 8.08 -1.18 13.94
N PRO A 99 7.29 -1.84 13.07
CA PRO A 99 6.32 -2.84 13.53
C PRO A 99 7.05 -4.05 14.11
N LYS A 100 6.58 -4.53 15.27
CA LYS A 100 7.11 -5.76 15.90
C LYS A 100 6.76 -6.99 15.06
N GLU A 101 5.71 -6.87 14.26
CA GLU A 101 5.14 -7.86 13.36
C GLU A 101 5.95 -8.01 12.06
N LEU A 102 7.04 -7.26 11.86
CA LEU A 102 7.85 -7.27 10.64
C LEU A 102 8.25 -8.69 10.21
N GLY A 103 8.71 -9.50 11.17
CA GLY A 103 9.12 -10.88 10.90
C GLY A 103 7.95 -11.78 10.48
N GLN A 104 6.77 -11.58 11.06
CA GLN A 104 5.56 -12.30 10.67
C GLN A 104 5.09 -11.87 9.27
N PHE A 105 5.14 -10.57 8.99
CA PHE A 105 4.83 -10.01 7.68
C PHE A 105 5.74 -10.58 6.59
N THR A 106 7.06 -10.61 6.82
CA THR A 106 8.00 -11.20 5.87
C THR A 106 7.72 -12.68 5.65
N LYS A 107 7.49 -13.46 6.71
CA LYS A 107 7.12 -14.88 6.57
C LYS A 107 5.85 -15.08 5.74
N TYR A 108 4.83 -14.26 6.00
CA TYR A 108 3.58 -14.30 5.24
C TYR A 108 3.79 -13.93 3.77
N ALA A 109 4.51 -12.84 3.47
CA ALA A 109 4.86 -12.46 2.10
C ALA A 109 5.56 -13.60 1.33
N LEU A 110 6.56 -14.23 1.96
CA LEU A 110 7.27 -15.36 1.36
C LEU A 110 6.36 -16.58 1.13
N SER A 111 5.40 -16.84 2.03
CA SER A 111 4.43 -17.94 1.86
C SER A 111 3.48 -17.73 0.68
N LEU A 112 3.29 -16.48 0.23
CA LEU A 112 2.54 -16.13 -0.97
C LEU A 112 3.39 -16.18 -2.26
N GLY A 113 4.64 -16.65 -2.16
CA GLY A 113 5.55 -16.75 -3.29
C GLY A 113 6.29 -15.44 -3.63
N LEU A 114 6.15 -14.39 -2.82
CA LEU A 114 7.01 -13.21 -2.98
C LEU A 114 8.45 -13.58 -2.65
N LYS A 115 9.39 -13.13 -3.47
CA LYS A 115 10.82 -13.30 -3.20
C LYS A 115 11.29 -12.27 -2.16
N LYS A 116 12.31 -12.63 -1.37
CA LYS A 116 12.81 -11.78 -0.28
C LYS A 116 13.29 -10.42 -0.77
N GLU A 117 13.90 -10.37 -1.95
CA GLU A 117 14.38 -9.15 -2.61
C GLU A 117 13.25 -8.19 -3.06
N ASN A 118 12.01 -8.67 -3.11
CA ASN A 118 10.83 -7.87 -3.43
C ASN A 118 10.15 -7.29 -2.17
N VAL A 119 10.58 -7.71 -0.97
CA VAL A 119 10.09 -7.15 0.29
C VAL A 119 10.87 -5.87 0.58
N VAL A 120 10.18 -4.74 0.53
CA VAL A 120 10.78 -3.42 0.72
C VAL A 120 10.33 -2.83 2.05
N PHE A 121 11.32 -2.35 2.82
CA PHE A 121 11.07 -1.51 3.99
C PHE A 121 11.53 -0.10 3.68
N PHE A 122 10.60 0.84 3.71
CA PHE A 122 10.93 2.24 3.48
C PHE A 122 11.80 2.77 4.63
N LYS A 123 12.83 3.54 4.29
CA LYS A 123 13.64 4.24 5.27
C LYS A 123 12.81 5.36 5.90
N LYS A 124 12.96 5.53 7.22
CA LYS A 124 12.48 6.74 7.89
C LYS A 124 13.20 7.95 7.30
N GLY A 125 12.47 9.03 7.13
CA GLY A 125 13.01 10.29 6.65
C GLY A 125 11.95 11.37 6.63
N GLU A 126 12.27 12.48 5.97
CA GLU A 126 11.34 13.59 5.82
C GLU A 126 10.04 13.14 5.13
N LYS A 127 8.90 13.42 5.77
CA LYS A 127 7.58 12.99 5.33
C LYS A 127 6.86 14.13 4.61
N CYS A 128 6.11 13.77 3.57
CA CYS A 128 5.11 14.67 3.01
C CYS A 128 3.87 14.65 3.92
N THR A 129 3.44 15.83 4.39
CA THR A 129 2.33 15.95 5.34
C THR A 129 0.99 16.15 4.62
N PHE A 130 -0.08 15.67 5.25
CA PHE A 130 -1.43 16.11 4.93
C PHE A 130 -1.64 17.43 5.69
N ASN A 131 -2.01 18.49 4.97
CA ASN A 131 -2.47 19.74 5.59
C ASN A 131 -3.92 19.57 6.05
#